data_AF-A0A920TMC7-F1
#
_entry.id   AF-A0A920TMC7-F1
#
_cell.length_a   1.000
_cell.length_b   1.000
_cell.length_c   1.000
_cell.angle_alpha   90.00
_cell.angle_beta   90.00
_cell.angle_gamma   90.00
#
_symmetry.space_group_name_H-M   'P 1'
#
loop_
_entity.id
_entity.type
_entity.pdbx_description
1 polymer ?
#
loop_
_entity_poly.entity_id
_entity_poly.type
_entity_poly.pdbx_seq_one_letter_code
_entity_poly.pdbx_strand_id
1 'polypeptide(L)'
;MTERSQYGNLQVAKQLEKLLAEEILPGLNINEEEFWDSFNHIVEEFVPRNKSLLEDREDLQKQIDQWHLERRGQKHNHEELQNLS
;
A
#
# COMPACT_ATOMS: atom_id res chain seq x y z
N MET A 1 21.55 -13.20 -3.63
CA MET A 1 20.15 -13.58 -3.31
C MET A 1 19.91 -13.26 -1.85
N THR A 2 18.75 -12.69 -1.53
CA THR A 2 18.37 -12.41 -0.13
C THR A 2 17.71 -13.65 0.45
N GLU A 3 18.26 -14.18 1.54
CA GLU A 3 17.65 -15.27 2.30
C GLU A 3 16.35 -14.79 2.96
N ARG A 4 15.34 -15.66 3.00
CA ARG A 4 13.98 -15.32 3.46
C ARG A 4 13.42 -16.39 4.39
N SER A 5 12.62 -15.94 5.34
CA SER A 5 11.77 -16.76 6.21
C SER A 5 10.31 -16.64 5.81
N GLN A 6 9.56 -17.71 6.07
CA GLN A 6 8.13 -17.75 5.85
C GLN A 6 7.40 -17.55 7.19
N TYR A 7 6.47 -16.59 7.22
CA TYR A 7 5.54 -16.39 8.34
C TYR A 7 4.14 -16.30 7.74
N GLY A 8 3.31 -17.34 7.87
CA GLY A 8 1.98 -17.35 7.24
C GLY A 8 2.08 -17.15 5.73
N ASN A 9 1.52 -16.05 5.22
CA ASN A 9 1.57 -15.66 3.80
C ASN A 9 2.73 -14.71 3.45
N LEU A 10 3.53 -14.30 4.44
CA LEU A 10 4.64 -13.36 4.26
C LEU A 10 5.97 -14.08 4.02
N GLN A 11 6.76 -13.50 3.12
CA GLN A 11 8.16 -13.86 2.88
C GLN A 11 9.09 -12.72 3.32
N VAL A 12 9.60 -12.84 4.54
CA VAL A 12 10.38 -11.81 5.22
C VAL A 12 11.87 -12.02 4.97
N ALA A 13 12.61 -10.96 4.66
CA ALA A 13 14.06 -11.04 4.52
C ALA A 13 14.71 -11.33 5.88
N LYS A 14 15.68 -12.25 5.92
CA LYS A 14 16.38 -12.63 7.17
C LYS A 14 17.01 -11.44 7.90
N GLN A 15 17.46 -10.41 7.18
CA GLN A 15 17.98 -9.19 7.79
C GLN A 15 16.92 -8.41 8.57
N LEU A 16 15.67 -8.40 8.09
CA LEU A 16 14.56 -7.71 8.75
C LEU A 16 14.05 -8.50 9.97
N GLU A 17 13.97 -9.82 9.84
CA GLU A 17 13.71 -10.72 10.97
C GLU A 17 14.72 -10.49 12.09
N LYS A 18 16.01 -10.50 11.76
CA LYS A 18 17.09 -10.28 12.73
C LYS A 18 17.00 -8.90 13.39
N LEU A 19 16.77 -7.85 12.60
CA LEU A 19 16.58 -6.49 13.12
C LEU A 19 15.42 -6.44 14.12
N LEU A 20 14.30 -7.07 13.77
CA LEU A 20 13.13 -7.11 14.63
C LEU A 20 13.46 -7.82 15.96
N ALA A 21 14.01 -9.03 15.89
CA ALA A 21 14.28 -9.87 17.05
C ALA A 21 15.38 -9.30 17.97
N GLU A 22 16.44 -8.74 17.40
CA GLU A 22 17.63 -8.33 18.16
C GLU A 22 17.60 -6.86 18.60
N GLU A 23 16.91 -5.98 17.87
CA GLU A 23 16.97 -4.53 18.11
C GLU A 23 15.61 -3.90 18.47
N ILE A 24 14.49 -4.43 17.96
CA ILE A 24 13.17 -3.79 18.11
C ILE A 24 12.35 -4.41 19.25
N LEU A 25 12.24 -5.73 19.27
CA LEU A 25 11.43 -6.45 20.28
C LEU A 25 11.98 -6.38 21.71
N PRO A 26 13.32 -6.35 21.95
CA PRO A 26 13.82 -6.27 23.31
C PRO A 26 13.30 -5.04 24.06
N GLY A 27 12.62 -5.27 25.18
CA GLY A 27 11.99 -4.21 25.99
C GLY A 27 10.52 -3.93 25.64
N LEU A 28 9.99 -4.55 24.59
CA LEU A 28 8.56 -4.58 24.30
C LEU A 28 7.93 -5.83 24.92
N ASN A 29 6.64 -5.74 25.27
CA ASN A 29 5.87 -6.87 25.80
C ASN A 29 5.15 -7.62 24.66
N ILE A 30 5.89 -7.96 23.61
CA ILE A 30 5.42 -8.75 22.47
C ILE A 30 6.59 -9.61 21.98
N ASN A 31 6.34 -10.89 21.76
CA ASN A 31 7.35 -11.78 21.21
C ASN A 31 7.30 -11.80 19.67
N GLU A 32 8.30 -12.42 19.06
CA GLU A 32 8.45 -12.42 17.60
C GLU A 32 7.29 -13.12 16.87
N GLU A 33 6.82 -14.25 17.39
CA GLU A 33 5.71 -15.01 16.81
C GLU A 33 4.41 -14.20 16.87
N GLU A 34 4.10 -13.62 18.03
CA GLU A 34 2.93 -12.74 18.23
C GLU A 34 2.95 -11.54 17.28
N PHE A 35 4.12 -10.95 17.06
CA PHE A 35 4.28 -9.83 16.12
C PHE A 35 3.96 -10.26 14.69
N TRP A 36 4.57 -11.34 14.20
CA TRP A 36 4.39 -11.77 12.81
C TRP A 36 2.98 -12.29 12.53
N ASP A 37 2.34 -12.95 13.49
CA ASP A 37 0.95 -13.39 13.37
C ASP A 37 0.00 -12.19 13.27
N SER A 38 0.17 -11.22 14.17
CA SER A 38 -0.63 -9.98 14.16
C SER A 38 -0.41 -9.19 12.86
N PHE A 39 0.84 -9.11 12.39
CA PHE A 39 1.17 -8.41 11.15
C PHE A 39 0.60 -9.13 9.92
N ASN A 40 0.64 -10.46 9.88
CA ASN A 40 -0.03 -11.24 8.82
C ASN A 40 -1.52 -10.90 8.73
N HIS A 41 -2.22 -10.84 9.86
CA HIS A 41 -3.65 -10.52 9.90
C HIS A 41 -3.94 -9.12 9.35
N ILE A 42 -3.12 -8.13 9.74
CA ILE A 42 -3.23 -6.76 9.22
C ILE A 42 -2.99 -6.75 7.71
N VAL A 43 -1.97 -7.46 7.22
CA VAL A 43 -1.67 -7.52 5.78
C VAL A 43 -2.84 -8.15 5.02
N GLU A 44 -3.40 -9.25 5.50
CA GLU A 44 -4.53 -9.93 4.85
C GLU A 44 -5.78 -9.04 4.76
N GLU A 45 -6.08 -8.28 5.82
CA GLU A 45 -7.22 -7.37 5.85
C GLU A 45 -7.00 -6.14 4.95
N PHE A 46 -5.83 -5.50 5.04
CA PHE A 46 -5.63 -4.17 4.48
C PHE A 46 -4.99 -4.15 3.09
N VAL A 47 -4.30 -5.21 2.64
CA VAL A 47 -3.74 -5.26 1.28
C VAL A 47 -4.82 -5.16 0.20
N PRO A 48 -5.95 -5.92 0.26
CA PRO A 48 -7.01 -5.79 -0.73
C PRO A 48 -7.60 -4.38 -0.77
N ARG A 49 -7.83 -3.78 0.40
CA ARG A 49 -8.34 -2.40 0.49
C ARG A 49 -7.36 -1.39 -0.10
N ASN A 50 -6.06 -1.53 0.20
CA ASN A 50 -5.05 -0.62 -0.35
C ASN A 50 -4.95 -0.74 -1.88
N LYS A 51 -5.10 -1.95 -2.43
CA LYS A 51 -5.17 -2.15 -3.90
C LYS A 51 -6.38 -1.43 -4.50
N SER A 52 -7.57 -1.58 -3.92
CA SER A 52 -8.77 -0.88 -4.37
C SER A 52 -8.59 0.64 -4.35
N LEU A 53 -7.95 1.21 -3.33
CA LEU A 53 -7.67 2.65 -3.28
C LEU A 53 -6.69 3.12 -4.36
N LEU A 54 -5.75 2.27 -4.78
CA LEU A 54 -4.86 2.56 -5.90
C LEU A 54 -5.62 2.51 -7.23
N GLU A 55 -6.52 1.55 -7.41
CA GLU A 55 -7.40 1.45 -8.59
C GLU A 55 -8.30 2.69 -8.69
N ASP A 56 -8.92 3.12 -7.59
CA ASP A 56 -9.73 4.33 -7.53
C ASP A 56 -8.92 5.57 -7.96
N ARG A 57 -7.66 5.68 -7.51
CA ARG A 57 -6.76 6.76 -7.92
C ARG A 57 -6.47 6.72 -9.41
N GLU A 58 -6.20 5.54 -9.97
CA GLU A 58 -5.96 5.39 -11.40
C GLU A 58 -7.19 5.77 -12.22
N ASP A 59 -8.39 5.41 -11.77
CA ASP A 59 -9.62 5.71 -12.48
C ASP A 59 -9.97 7.19 -12.44
N LEU A 60 -9.73 7.87 -11.32
CA LEU A 60 -9.81 9.33 -11.24
C LEU A 60 -8.82 10.00 -12.20
N GLN A 61 -7.57 9.53 -12.24
CA GLN A 61 -6.57 10.08 -13.15
C GLN A 61 -6.96 9.89 -14.62
N LYS A 62 -7.48 8.71 -14.99
CA LYS A 62 -7.98 8.45 -16.35
C LYS A 62 -9.11 9.40 -16.75
N GLN A 63 -10.03 9.70 -15.82
CA GLN A 63 -11.13 10.65 -16.08
C GLN A 63 -10.60 12.06 -16.32
N ILE A 64 -9.64 12.51 -15.51
CA ILE A 64 -8.96 13.80 -15.68
C ILE A 64 -8.24 13.86 -17.03
N ASP A 65 -7.46 12.83 -17.37
CA ASP A 65 -6.73 12.73 -18.62
C ASP A 65 -7.68 12.78 -19.82
N GLN A 66 -8.76 12.00 -19.77
CA GLN A 66 -9.78 11.96 -20.81
C GLN A 66 -10.45 13.32 -21.00
N TRP A 67 -10.82 13.98 -19.90
CA TRP A 67 -11.40 15.33 -19.94
C TRP A 67 -10.47 16.33 -20.64
N HIS A 68 -9.17 16.28 -20.35
CA HIS A 68 -8.17 17.13 -20.99
C HIS A 68 -7.97 16.80 -22.48
N LEU A 69 -8.01 15.52 -22.85
CA LEU A 69 -7.88 15.09 -24.25
C LEU A 69 -9.05 15.55 -25.11
N GLU A 70 -10.28 15.43 -24.60
CA GLU A 70 -11.50 15.86 -25.31
C GLU A 70 -11.56 17.37 -25.54
N ARG A 71 -10.95 18.14 -24.63
CA ARG A 71 -10.92 19.61 -24.68
C ARG A 71 -9.61 20.18 -25.21
N ARG A 72 -8.81 19.36 -25.91
CA ARG A 72 -7.52 19.79 -26.46
C ARG A 72 -7.68 21.03 -27.34
N GLY A 73 -6.92 22.08 -27.03
CA GLY A 73 -6.94 23.36 -27.76
C GLY A 73 -8.03 24.33 -27.33
N GLN A 74 -8.93 23.94 -26.43
CA GLN A 74 -9.88 24.86 -25.79
C GLN A 74 -9.20 25.59 -24.63
N LYS A 75 -9.69 26.78 -24.29
CA LYS A 75 -9.20 27.51 -23.11
C LYS A 75 -9.53 26.68 -21.86
N HIS A 76 -8.54 26.45 -21.02
CA HIS A 76 -8.72 25.70 -19.79
C HIS A 76 -9.78 26.36 -18.90
N ASN A 77 -10.82 25.61 -18.53
CA ASN A 77 -11.88 26.04 -17.61
C ASN A 77 -11.82 25.18 -16.34
N HIS A 78 -11.38 25.78 -15.23
CA HIS A 78 -11.18 25.09 -13.96
C HIS A 78 -12.50 24.76 -13.23
N GLU A 79 -13.56 25.54 -13.44
CA GLU A 79 -14.87 25.31 -12.80
C GLU A 79 -15.54 24.02 -13.31
N GLU A 80 -15.31 23.65 -14.58
CA GLU A 80 -15.84 22.40 -15.16
C GLU A 80 -15.09 21.15 -14.65
N LEU A 81 -13.81 21.28 -14.29
CA LEU A 81 -13.01 20.19 -13.74
C LEU A 81 -13.40 19.82 -12.31
N GLN A 82 -13.84 20.80 -11.50
CA GLN A 82 -14.26 20.57 -10.11
C GLN A 82 -15.53 19.72 -10.01
N ASN A 83 -16.31 19.60 -11.08
CA ASN A 83 -17.55 18.82 -11.12
C ASN A 83 -17.35 17.37 -11.60
N LEU A 84 -16.10 16.91 -11.75
CA LEU A 84 -15.76 15.51 -12.10
C LEU A 84 -15.73 14.56 -10.88
N SER A 85 -15.95 15.07 -9.66
CA SER A 85 -16.10 14.26 -8.43
C SER A 85 -17.53 14.25 -7.92
#